data_AF-A0A9X8EQS2-F1
#
_entry.id   AF-A0A9X8EQS2-F1
#
_cell.length_a   1.000
_cell.length_b   1.000
_cell.length_c   1.000
_cell.angle_alpha   90.00
_cell.angle_beta   90.00
_cell.angle_gamma   90.00
#
_symmetry.space_group_name_H-M   'P 1'
#
loop_
_entity.id
_entity.type
_entity.pdbx_description
1 polymer ?
#
loop_
_entity_poly.entity_id
_entity_poly.type
_entity_poly.pdbx_seq_one_letter_code
_entity_poly.pdbx_strand_id
1 'polypeptide(L)'
;MYYWNKDNFEGLRRIGEVYASREGFAGFSRYCLLREQGLKKPALKALDEFLDGARQREVGQQRAIVCEIADLAFSNSGAHQLLSHALTRYLRQVLRAWCDEGPALAEPYRWMGKLTGESAWLQAALAHDPQDQVALRQLALDELGEVDFMVHHLHESVFLGDITVAATKLARASALARLIEAETTRSYIDGEVCSLREMLEAWAQYQAGDRAVGFAQWCEAQAHEFRFLKSYYYTE
;
A
#
# COMPACT_ATOMS: atom_id res chain seq x y z
N MET A 1 -1.35 19.66 -20.55
CA MET A 1 -0.45 19.15 -19.49
C MET A 1 -1.30 18.75 -18.29
N TYR A 2 -0.91 17.67 -17.59
CA TYR A 2 -1.54 17.08 -16.39
C TYR A 2 -2.63 16.00 -16.57
N TYR A 3 -2.48 15.08 -17.51
CA TYR A 3 -3.26 13.82 -17.45
C TYR A 3 -2.81 12.94 -16.26
N TRP A 4 -1.50 12.90 -15.94
CA TRP A 4 -0.96 12.00 -14.91
C TRP A 4 -1.42 12.32 -13.48
N ASN A 5 -1.80 13.57 -13.19
CA ASN A 5 -2.12 14.02 -11.83
C ASN A 5 -3.61 14.30 -11.63
N LYS A 6 -4.42 13.94 -12.62
CA LYS A 6 -5.85 14.21 -12.66
C LYS A 6 -6.56 13.55 -11.47
N ASP A 7 -6.32 12.25 -11.26
CA ASP A 7 -6.96 11.48 -10.18
C ASP A 7 -6.62 12.03 -8.79
N ASN A 8 -5.39 12.54 -8.63
CA ASN A 8 -4.97 13.16 -7.39
C ASN A 8 -5.73 14.45 -7.10
N PHE A 9 -5.78 15.36 -8.08
CA PHE A 9 -6.47 16.63 -7.92
C PHE A 9 -7.99 16.43 -7.78
N GLU A 10 -8.60 15.61 -8.64
CA GLU A 10 -10.04 15.29 -8.54
C GLU A 10 -10.39 14.60 -7.21
N GLY A 11 -9.51 13.72 -6.72
CA GLY A 11 -9.65 13.08 -5.41
C GLY A 11 -9.61 14.11 -4.27
N LEU A 12 -8.61 14.99 -4.26
CA LEU A 12 -8.49 16.07 -3.26
C LEU A 12 -9.70 17.01 -3.26
N ARG A 13 -10.20 17.39 -4.44
CA ARG A 13 -11.40 18.22 -4.56
C ARG A 13 -12.62 17.53 -3.95
N ARG A 14 -12.89 16.29 -4.37
CA ARG A 14 -14.04 15.50 -3.86
C ARG A 14 -13.99 15.36 -2.34
N ILE A 15 -12.82 15.03 -1.81
CA ILE A 15 -12.59 14.94 -0.36
C ILE A 15 -12.87 16.29 0.30
N GLY A 16 -12.30 17.37 -0.22
CA GLY A 16 -12.50 18.71 0.31
C GLY A 16 -13.96 19.13 0.36
N GLU A 17 -14.71 18.89 -0.72
CA GLU A 17 -16.15 19.19 -0.84
C GLU A 17 -16.97 18.40 0.18
N VAL A 18 -16.75 17.09 0.32
CA VAL A 18 -17.47 16.24 1.29
C VAL A 18 -17.22 16.70 2.72
N TYR A 19 -15.96 16.96 3.07
CA TYR A 19 -15.56 17.31 4.44
C TYR A 19 -15.85 18.77 4.82
N ALA A 20 -16.26 19.62 3.87
CA ALA A 20 -16.64 21.00 4.16
C ALA A 20 -17.86 21.08 5.10
N SER A 21 -18.76 20.10 5.00
CA SER A 21 -19.97 20.00 5.81
C SER A 21 -19.80 19.17 7.09
N ARG A 22 -18.63 18.53 7.27
CA ARG A 22 -18.38 17.63 8.40
C ARG A 22 -17.86 18.40 9.61
N GLU A 23 -18.56 18.27 10.72
CA GLU A 23 -18.19 18.95 11.96
C GLU A 23 -16.76 18.59 12.37
N GLY A 24 -15.97 19.62 12.67
CA GLY A 24 -14.58 19.46 13.10
C GLY A 24 -13.56 19.25 11.98
N PHE A 25 -13.97 19.17 10.71
CA PHE A 25 -13.06 18.96 9.58
C PHE A 25 -12.93 20.17 8.63
N ALA A 26 -13.47 21.33 8.98
CA ALA A 26 -13.41 22.53 8.14
C ALA A 26 -11.96 22.90 7.71
N GLY A 27 -10.99 22.83 8.64
CA GLY A 27 -9.58 23.07 8.31
C GLY A 27 -8.97 22.01 7.39
N PHE A 28 -9.34 20.74 7.57
CA PHE A 28 -8.91 19.64 6.69
C PHE A 28 -9.51 19.76 5.28
N SER A 29 -10.79 20.11 5.18
CA SER A 29 -11.46 20.42 3.91
C SER A 29 -10.74 21.55 3.17
N ARG A 30 -10.48 22.66 3.88
CA ARG A 30 -9.73 23.80 3.32
C ARG A 30 -8.34 23.41 2.84
N TYR A 31 -7.62 22.58 3.61
CA TYR A 31 -6.35 22.01 3.17
C TYR A 31 -6.49 21.26 1.84
N CYS A 32 -7.45 20.35 1.72
CA CYS A 32 -7.65 19.54 0.50
C CYS A 32 -7.96 20.41 -0.72
N LEU A 33 -8.88 21.36 -0.59
CA LEU A 33 -9.27 22.28 -1.68
C LEU A 33 -8.10 23.18 -2.12
N LEU A 34 -7.29 23.67 -1.17
CA LEU A 34 -6.11 24.48 -1.51
C LEU A 34 -5.00 23.63 -2.16
N ARG A 35 -4.82 22.38 -1.72
CA ARG A 35 -3.87 21.44 -2.35
C ARG A 35 -4.26 21.13 -3.79
N GLU A 36 -5.55 20.95 -4.04
CA GLU A 36 -6.06 20.71 -5.39
C GLU A 36 -5.73 21.85 -6.35
N GLN A 37 -5.85 23.10 -5.90
CA GLN A 37 -5.49 24.30 -6.67
C GLN A 37 -3.97 24.52 -6.80
N GLY A 38 -3.14 23.62 -6.27
CA GLY A 38 -1.67 23.78 -6.24
C GLY A 38 -1.16 24.82 -5.24
N LEU A 39 -2.02 25.34 -4.35
CA LEU A 39 -1.68 26.38 -3.37
C LEU A 39 -1.02 25.79 -2.12
N LYS A 40 0.23 25.31 -2.27
CA LYS A 40 0.97 24.59 -1.20
C LYS A 40 1.09 25.36 0.12
N LYS A 41 1.54 26.62 0.09
CA LYS A 41 1.75 27.40 1.34
C LYS A 41 0.44 27.67 2.09
N PRO A 42 -0.63 28.19 1.44
CA PRO A 42 -1.93 28.33 2.10
C PRO A 42 -2.49 27.01 2.62
N ALA A 43 -2.35 25.92 1.84
CA ALA A 43 -2.83 24.60 2.26
C ALA A 43 -2.15 24.14 3.55
N LEU A 44 -0.82 24.23 3.65
CA LEU A 44 -0.10 23.83 4.85
C LEU A 44 -0.49 24.66 6.07
N LYS A 45 -0.73 25.97 5.91
CA LYS A 45 -1.26 26.81 7.00
C LYS A 45 -2.63 26.33 7.48
N ALA A 46 -3.55 26.03 6.56
CA ALA A 46 -4.87 25.50 6.91
C ALA A 46 -4.79 24.12 7.61
N LEU A 47 -3.81 23.30 7.20
CA LEU A 47 -3.54 22.03 7.86
C LEU A 47 -2.98 22.22 9.27
N ASP A 48 -2.05 23.14 9.47
CA ASP A 48 -1.47 23.41 10.79
C ASP A 48 -2.56 23.87 11.77
N GLU A 49 -3.44 24.78 11.35
CA GLU A 49 -4.63 25.22 12.12
C GLU A 49 -5.54 24.04 12.49
N PHE A 50 -5.80 23.13 11.53
CA PHE A 50 -6.58 21.91 11.78
C PHE A 50 -5.91 20.99 12.80
N LEU A 51 -4.60 20.75 12.66
CA LEU A 51 -3.84 19.86 13.54
C LEU A 51 -3.72 20.42 14.96
N ASP A 52 -3.56 21.73 15.11
CA ASP A 52 -3.56 22.39 16.42
C ASP A 52 -4.92 22.21 17.10
N GLY A 53 -6.02 22.42 16.38
CA GLY A 53 -7.35 22.15 16.89
C GLY A 53 -7.59 20.67 17.23
N ALA A 54 -7.08 19.75 16.42
CA ALA A 54 -7.23 18.31 16.65
C ALA A 54 -6.50 17.85 17.94
N ARG A 55 -5.29 18.36 18.21
CA ARG A 55 -4.51 18.02 19.40
C ARG A 55 -5.16 18.45 20.72
N GLN A 56 -6.00 19.49 20.69
CA GLN A 56 -6.71 19.98 21.89
C GLN A 56 -7.99 19.19 22.20
N ARG A 57 -8.37 18.24 21.35
CA ARG A 57 -9.55 17.41 21.56
C ARG A 57 -9.28 16.29 22.55
N GLU A 58 -10.34 15.78 23.14
CA GLU A 58 -10.31 14.55 23.94
C GLU A 58 -9.72 13.38 23.14
N VAL A 59 -9.02 12.47 23.81
CA VAL A 59 -8.30 11.35 23.17
C VAL A 59 -9.20 10.52 22.24
N GLY A 60 -10.45 10.26 22.65
CA GLY A 60 -11.42 9.54 21.82
C GLY A 60 -11.72 10.25 20.49
N GLN A 61 -11.79 11.57 20.50
CA GLN A 61 -12.00 12.37 19.29
C GLN A 61 -10.74 12.42 18.41
N GLN A 62 -9.55 12.46 19.01
CA GLN A 62 -8.29 12.37 18.26
C GLN A 62 -8.22 11.05 17.50
N ARG A 63 -8.52 9.93 18.16
CA ARG A 63 -8.57 8.59 17.56
C ARG A 63 -9.57 8.53 16.41
N ALA A 64 -10.79 9.03 16.62
CA ALA A 64 -11.81 9.08 15.57
C ALA A 64 -11.35 9.88 14.33
N ILE A 65 -10.70 11.05 14.53
CA ILE A 65 -10.11 11.83 13.42
C ILE A 65 -9.05 11.01 12.68
N VAL A 66 -8.18 10.30 13.42
CA VAL A 66 -7.11 9.54 12.80
C VAL A 66 -7.63 8.35 12.01
N CYS A 67 -8.59 7.60 12.55
CA CYS A 67 -9.22 6.50 11.84
C CYS A 67 -9.90 6.98 10.56
N GLU A 68 -10.63 8.09 10.65
CA GLU A 68 -11.30 8.70 9.50
C GLU A 68 -10.32 9.07 8.38
N ILE A 69 -9.22 9.77 8.73
CA ILE A 69 -8.23 10.19 7.74
C ILE A 69 -7.44 9.01 7.18
N ALA A 70 -7.13 8.01 8.01
CA ALA A 70 -6.42 6.80 7.58
C ALA A 70 -7.28 5.97 6.61
N ASP A 71 -8.55 5.77 6.92
CA ASP A 71 -9.52 5.11 6.04
C ASP A 71 -9.71 5.87 4.74
N LEU A 72 -9.85 7.20 4.82
CA LEU A 72 -9.96 8.05 3.65
C LEU A 72 -8.75 7.91 2.71
N ALA A 73 -7.54 7.92 3.27
CA ALA A 73 -6.31 7.75 2.51
C ALA A 73 -6.19 6.34 1.92
N PHE A 74 -6.62 5.31 2.64
CA PHE A 74 -6.67 3.93 2.16
C PHE A 74 -7.64 3.78 0.98
N SER A 75 -8.84 4.34 1.12
CA SER A 75 -9.93 4.24 0.14
C SER A 75 -9.73 5.13 -1.10
N ASN A 76 -8.80 6.09 -1.05
CA ASN A 76 -8.54 7.05 -2.14
C ASN A 76 -7.05 7.05 -2.52
N SER A 77 -6.48 5.90 -2.88
CA SER A 77 -5.06 5.78 -3.25
C SER A 77 -4.61 6.70 -4.40
N GLY A 78 -5.52 7.11 -5.29
CA GLY A 78 -5.24 8.09 -6.34
C GLY A 78 -4.91 9.50 -5.82
N ALA A 79 -5.42 9.88 -4.65
CA ALA A 79 -5.12 11.13 -3.96
C ALA A 79 -3.80 11.04 -3.16
N HIS A 80 -2.72 10.63 -3.82
CA HIS A 80 -1.41 10.38 -3.21
C HIS A 80 -0.81 11.60 -2.48
N GLN A 81 -1.31 12.80 -2.74
CA GLN A 81 -0.89 14.03 -2.05
C GLN A 81 -1.69 14.39 -0.80
N LEU A 82 -2.73 13.61 -0.45
CA LEU A 82 -3.59 13.83 0.70
C LEU A 82 -2.80 13.90 2.02
N LEU A 83 -1.95 12.91 2.25
CA LEU A 83 -1.14 12.79 3.46
C LEU A 83 0.14 13.61 3.35
N SER A 84 0.12 14.85 3.84
CA SER A 84 1.35 15.63 4.01
C SER A 84 2.21 15.05 5.15
N HIS A 85 3.49 15.40 5.19
CA HIS A 85 4.38 14.98 6.28
C HIS A 85 3.84 15.34 7.68
N ALA A 86 3.32 16.56 7.86
CA ALA A 86 2.78 17.02 9.13
C ALA A 86 1.54 16.22 9.56
N LEU A 87 0.66 15.91 8.60
CA LEU A 87 -0.51 15.08 8.85
C LEU A 87 -0.10 13.66 9.21
N THR A 88 0.74 13.01 8.40
CA THR A 88 1.25 11.66 8.66
C THR A 88 1.91 11.55 10.03
N ARG A 89 2.71 12.55 10.43
CA ARG A 89 3.35 12.58 11.74
C ARG A 89 2.32 12.62 12.88
N TYR A 90 1.27 13.44 12.74
CA TYR A 90 0.19 13.49 13.73
C TYR A 90 -0.57 12.15 13.81
N LEU A 91 -0.95 11.56 12.67
CA LEU A 91 -1.64 10.26 12.66
C LEU A 91 -0.80 9.20 13.38
N ARG A 92 0.48 9.09 13.04
CA ARG A 92 1.42 8.15 13.66
C ARG A 92 1.58 8.39 15.16
N GLN A 93 1.63 9.64 15.61
CA GLN A 93 1.76 9.96 17.03
C GLN A 93 0.56 9.44 17.84
N VAL A 94 -0.66 9.72 17.38
CA VAL A 94 -1.89 9.28 18.05
C VAL A 94 -2.01 7.76 18.00
N LEU A 95 -1.77 7.13 16.84
CA LEU A 95 -1.82 5.67 16.70
C LEU A 95 -0.76 4.99 17.55
N ARG A 96 0.43 5.58 17.68
CA ARG A 96 1.50 5.00 18.48
C ARG A 96 1.15 4.99 19.95
N ALA A 97 0.72 6.14 20.47
CA ALA A 97 0.23 6.23 21.84
C ALA A 97 -0.91 5.24 22.08
N TRP A 98 -1.84 5.11 21.14
CA TRP A 98 -2.93 4.15 21.25
C TRP A 98 -2.46 2.69 21.21
N CYS A 99 -1.49 2.33 20.36
CA CYS A 99 -0.90 0.99 20.36
C CYS A 99 -0.16 0.67 21.66
N ASP A 100 0.56 1.65 22.22
CA ASP A 100 1.34 1.50 23.46
C ASP A 100 0.43 1.29 24.69
N GLU A 101 -0.83 1.70 24.64
CA GLU A 101 -1.86 1.37 25.65
C GLU A 101 -2.30 -0.10 25.61
N GLY A 102 -1.97 -0.85 24.57
CA GLY A 102 -2.34 -2.26 24.40
C GLY A 102 -3.85 -2.55 24.28
N PRO A 103 -4.61 -1.79 23.47
CA PRO A 103 -6.05 -2.00 23.33
C PRO A 103 -6.36 -3.35 22.69
N ALA A 104 -7.42 -4.01 23.15
CA ALA A 104 -7.96 -5.21 22.50
C ALA A 104 -8.78 -4.86 21.24
N LEU A 105 -8.21 -4.06 20.34
CA LEU A 105 -8.82 -3.57 19.11
C LEU A 105 -7.81 -3.66 17.97
N ALA A 106 -8.22 -4.19 16.80
CA ALA A 106 -7.35 -4.28 15.63
C ALA A 106 -7.02 -2.91 15.01
N GLU A 107 -7.95 -1.97 15.11
CA GLU A 107 -7.92 -0.67 14.43
C GLU A 107 -6.63 0.16 14.57
N PRO A 108 -6.08 0.41 15.77
CA PRO A 108 -4.83 1.17 15.90
C PRO A 108 -3.66 0.47 15.21
N TYR A 109 -3.57 -0.85 15.32
CA TYR A 109 -2.53 -1.65 14.69
C TYR A 109 -2.68 -1.69 13.16
N ARG A 110 -3.92 -1.86 12.66
CA ARG A 110 -4.25 -1.80 11.22
C ARG A 110 -3.75 -0.50 10.61
N TRP A 111 -4.13 0.64 11.19
CA TRP A 111 -3.77 1.94 10.62
C TRP A 111 -2.30 2.28 10.83
N MET A 112 -1.67 1.84 11.93
CA MET A 112 -0.22 1.96 12.11
C MET A 112 0.53 1.21 11.02
N GLY A 113 0.17 -0.05 10.77
CA GLY A 113 0.76 -0.88 9.72
C GLY A 113 0.58 -0.25 8.35
N LYS A 114 -0.62 0.24 8.04
CA LYS A 114 -0.88 0.88 6.74
C LYS A 114 -0.06 2.17 6.53
N LEU A 115 0.17 2.95 7.58
CA LEU A 115 0.94 4.20 7.49
C LEU A 115 2.46 3.99 7.50
N THR A 116 2.95 2.91 8.11
CA THR A 116 4.39 2.64 8.26
C THR A 116 4.93 1.68 7.19
N GLY A 117 4.08 0.79 6.69
CA GLY A 117 4.51 -0.34 5.84
C GLY A 117 5.14 -1.48 6.64
N GLU A 118 5.12 -1.43 7.97
CA GLU A 118 5.68 -2.49 8.81
C GLU A 118 4.63 -3.59 9.04
N SER A 119 4.89 -4.77 8.48
CA SER A 119 3.98 -5.92 8.52
C SER A 119 3.66 -6.42 9.94
N ALA A 120 4.57 -6.20 10.91
CA ALA A 120 4.35 -6.57 12.31
C ALA A 120 3.09 -5.93 12.90
N TRP A 121 2.76 -4.69 12.52
CA TRP A 121 1.52 -4.03 12.97
C TRP A 121 0.27 -4.64 12.33
N LEU A 122 0.34 -5.01 11.06
CA LEU A 122 -0.77 -5.67 10.39
C LEU A 122 -1.01 -7.07 10.95
N GLN A 123 0.06 -7.79 11.28
CA GLN A 123 -0.02 -9.08 11.99
C GLN A 123 -0.64 -8.92 13.38
N ALA A 124 -0.25 -7.86 14.13
CA ALA A 124 -0.89 -7.53 15.40
C ALA A 124 -2.39 -7.22 15.23
N ALA A 125 -2.77 -6.50 14.17
CA ALA A 125 -4.18 -6.25 13.86
C ALA A 125 -4.94 -7.57 13.65
N LEU A 126 -4.39 -8.51 12.86
CA LEU A 126 -5.00 -9.83 12.64
C LEU A 126 -5.04 -10.73 13.89
N ALA A 127 -4.13 -10.52 14.84
CA ALA A 127 -4.18 -11.22 16.12
C ALA A 127 -5.38 -10.77 16.97
N HIS A 128 -5.84 -9.52 16.81
CA HIS A 128 -7.02 -8.98 17.48
C HIS A 128 -8.31 -9.20 16.68
N ASP A 129 -8.25 -9.09 15.36
CA ASP A 129 -9.36 -9.37 14.45
C ASP A 129 -8.86 -10.15 13.21
N PRO A 130 -8.97 -11.49 13.21
CA PRO A 130 -8.54 -12.31 12.08
C PRO A 130 -9.29 -12.05 10.76
N GLN A 131 -10.40 -11.30 10.79
CA GLN A 131 -11.21 -10.96 9.62
C GLN A 131 -10.98 -9.50 9.16
N ASP A 132 -9.99 -8.80 9.72
CA ASP A 132 -9.68 -7.43 9.32
C ASP A 132 -9.27 -7.36 7.84
N GLN A 133 -10.21 -6.90 7.00
CA GLN A 133 -10.08 -6.92 5.54
C GLN A 133 -8.95 -6.01 5.03
N VAL A 134 -8.61 -4.94 5.76
CA VAL A 134 -7.53 -4.03 5.37
C VAL A 134 -6.18 -4.69 5.64
N ALA A 135 -6.01 -5.30 6.81
CA ALA A 135 -4.78 -5.99 7.17
C ALA A 135 -4.55 -7.24 6.30
N LEU A 136 -5.59 -8.04 6.06
CA LEU A 136 -5.53 -9.20 5.15
C LEU A 136 -5.08 -8.79 3.75
N ARG A 137 -5.75 -7.78 3.18
CA ARG A 137 -5.42 -7.27 1.85
C ARG A 137 -3.99 -6.74 1.79
N GLN A 138 -3.59 -5.91 2.76
CA GLN A 138 -2.27 -5.29 2.72
C GLN A 138 -1.15 -6.31 2.87
N LEU A 139 -1.26 -7.26 3.80
CA LEU A 139 -0.26 -8.31 3.97
C LEU A 139 -0.15 -9.21 2.73
N ALA A 140 -1.27 -9.55 2.09
CA ALA A 140 -1.22 -10.34 0.86
C ALA A 140 -0.48 -9.61 -0.27
N LEU A 141 -0.73 -8.31 -0.42
CA LEU A 141 -0.04 -7.47 -1.40
C LEU A 141 1.44 -7.26 -1.06
N ASP A 142 1.80 -7.13 0.22
CA ASP A 142 3.20 -7.00 0.65
C ASP A 142 3.99 -8.28 0.33
N GLU A 143 3.40 -9.46 0.60
CA GLU A 143 4.03 -10.75 0.26
C GLU A 143 4.21 -10.91 -1.26
N LEU A 144 3.23 -10.47 -2.07
CA LEU A 144 3.36 -10.44 -3.52
C LEU A 144 4.45 -9.46 -3.99
N GLY A 145 4.46 -8.25 -3.45
CA GLY A 145 5.42 -7.21 -3.82
C GLY A 145 6.87 -7.61 -3.52
N GLU A 146 7.10 -8.36 -2.43
CA GLU A 146 8.41 -8.93 -2.16
C GLU A 146 8.82 -9.99 -3.18
N VAL A 147 7.91 -10.85 -3.64
CA VAL A 147 8.23 -11.84 -4.69
C VAL A 147 8.44 -11.17 -6.03
N ASP A 148 7.63 -10.17 -6.38
CA ASP A 148 7.83 -9.32 -7.56
C ASP A 148 9.23 -8.68 -7.53
N PHE A 149 9.64 -8.15 -6.38
CA PHE A 149 11.00 -7.66 -6.16
C PHE A 149 12.07 -8.77 -6.28
N MET A 150 11.80 -10.02 -5.96
CA MET A 150 12.80 -11.08 -6.19
C MET A 150 12.95 -11.39 -7.68
N VAL A 151 11.88 -11.25 -8.48
CA VAL A 151 11.86 -11.66 -9.90
C VAL A 151 12.08 -10.53 -10.90
N HIS A 152 12.05 -9.25 -10.51
CA HIS A 152 12.06 -8.14 -11.48
C HIS A 152 13.29 -8.10 -12.42
N HIS A 153 14.45 -8.60 -11.98
CA HIS A 153 15.65 -8.72 -12.83
C HIS A 153 15.80 -10.07 -13.53
N LEU A 154 14.77 -10.94 -13.54
CA LEU A 154 14.86 -12.23 -14.24
C LEU A 154 15.09 -12.07 -15.74
N HIS A 155 14.67 -10.96 -16.34
CA HIS A 155 14.97 -10.67 -17.74
C HIS A 155 16.47 -10.50 -18.02
N GLU A 156 17.24 -10.10 -17.00
CA GLU A 156 18.70 -10.04 -16.98
C GLU A 156 19.32 -11.36 -16.50
N SER A 157 18.51 -12.41 -16.33
CA SER A 157 18.91 -13.70 -15.74
C SER A 157 19.40 -13.58 -14.30
N VAL A 158 18.85 -12.62 -13.53
CA VAL A 158 19.20 -12.37 -12.13
C VAL A 158 17.96 -12.51 -11.26
N PHE A 159 18.05 -13.39 -10.26
CA PHE A 159 17.04 -13.54 -9.22
C PHE A 159 17.56 -12.95 -7.92
N LEU A 160 16.81 -12.01 -7.33
CA LEU A 160 17.20 -11.27 -6.13
C LEU A 160 16.59 -11.87 -4.86
N GLY A 161 16.81 -13.15 -4.62
CA GLY A 161 16.29 -13.79 -3.41
C GLY A 161 16.58 -15.28 -3.33
N ASP A 162 15.77 -15.94 -2.51
CA ASP A 162 15.78 -17.39 -2.31
C ASP A 162 14.45 -17.99 -2.80
N ILE A 163 14.52 -19.06 -3.60
CA ILE A 163 13.33 -19.67 -4.22
C ILE A 163 12.38 -20.24 -3.16
N THR A 164 12.91 -20.79 -2.07
CA THR A 164 12.10 -21.34 -0.96
C THR A 164 11.38 -20.22 -0.22
N VAL A 165 12.06 -19.09 0.00
CA VAL A 165 11.44 -17.89 0.56
C VAL A 165 10.34 -17.39 -0.35
N ALA A 166 10.59 -17.23 -1.65
CA ALA A 166 9.60 -16.77 -2.61
C ALA A 166 8.35 -17.69 -2.65
N ALA A 167 8.55 -19.01 -2.69
CA ALA A 167 7.47 -19.98 -2.64
C ALA A 167 6.65 -19.89 -1.34
N THR A 168 7.32 -19.67 -0.19
CA THR A 168 6.66 -19.48 1.10
C THR A 168 5.80 -18.22 1.10
N LYS A 169 6.29 -17.12 0.53
CA LYS A 169 5.54 -15.85 0.42
C LYS A 169 4.32 -15.99 -0.48
N LEU A 170 4.44 -16.65 -1.63
CA LEU A 170 3.29 -16.93 -2.50
C LEU A 170 2.24 -17.81 -1.81
N ALA A 171 2.67 -18.80 -1.01
CA ALA A 171 1.76 -19.62 -0.22
C ALA A 171 1.01 -18.80 0.85
N ARG A 172 1.71 -17.87 1.51
CA ARG A 172 1.10 -16.93 2.48
C ARG A 172 0.13 -15.98 1.82
N ALA A 173 0.49 -15.37 0.69
CA ALA A 173 -0.38 -14.49 -0.07
C ALA A 173 -1.69 -15.21 -0.47
N SER A 174 -1.60 -16.44 -0.98
CA SER A 174 -2.77 -17.26 -1.31
C SER A 174 -3.61 -17.63 -0.08
N ALA A 175 -2.97 -17.94 1.06
CA ALA A 175 -3.69 -18.24 2.30
C ALA A 175 -4.48 -17.02 2.81
N LEU A 176 -3.87 -15.82 2.77
CA LEU A 176 -4.53 -14.56 3.11
C LEU A 176 -5.67 -14.23 2.15
N ALA A 177 -5.47 -14.43 0.84
CA ALA A 177 -6.47 -14.15 -0.19
C ALA A 177 -7.79 -14.91 0.02
N ARG A 178 -7.72 -16.14 0.54
CA ARG A 178 -8.92 -16.95 0.85
C ARG A 178 -9.80 -16.34 1.93
N LEU A 179 -9.26 -15.47 2.78
CA LEU A 179 -9.98 -14.78 3.85
C LEU A 179 -10.51 -13.40 3.41
N ILE A 180 -10.13 -12.93 2.21
CA ILE A 180 -10.59 -11.65 1.67
C ILE A 180 -11.99 -11.84 1.10
N GLU A 181 -12.92 -10.98 1.53
CA GLU A 181 -14.32 -10.99 1.11
C GLU A 181 -14.51 -10.45 -0.31
N ALA A 182 -13.77 -9.40 -0.65
CA ALA A 182 -13.88 -8.73 -1.95
C ALA A 182 -13.35 -9.62 -3.07
N GLU A 183 -14.27 -10.25 -3.82
CA GLU A 183 -13.95 -11.16 -4.94
C GLU A 183 -12.95 -10.55 -5.93
N THR A 184 -13.12 -9.28 -6.29
CA THR A 184 -12.20 -8.60 -7.22
C THR A 184 -10.77 -8.52 -6.69
N THR A 185 -10.59 -8.34 -5.38
CA THR A 185 -9.26 -8.30 -4.75
C THR A 185 -8.67 -9.71 -4.64
N ARG A 186 -9.49 -10.69 -4.25
CA ARG A 186 -9.09 -12.10 -4.18
C ARG A 186 -8.65 -12.63 -5.53
N SER A 187 -9.48 -12.48 -6.56
CA SER A 187 -9.19 -12.89 -7.94
C SER A 187 -7.91 -12.23 -8.48
N TYR A 188 -7.67 -10.94 -8.16
CA TYR A 188 -6.42 -10.28 -8.53
C TYR A 188 -5.21 -10.96 -7.87
N ILE A 189 -5.24 -11.14 -6.54
CA ILE A 189 -4.14 -11.77 -5.81
C ILE A 189 -3.89 -13.20 -6.31
N ASP A 190 -4.94 -13.99 -6.52
CA ASP A 190 -4.81 -15.36 -7.03
C ASP A 190 -4.17 -15.40 -8.42
N GLY A 191 -4.54 -14.46 -9.30
CA GLY A 191 -3.90 -14.30 -10.61
C GLY A 191 -2.40 -14.00 -10.52
N GLU A 192 -2.01 -13.05 -9.66
CA GLU A 192 -0.60 -12.70 -9.44
C GLU A 192 0.17 -13.87 -8.82
N VAL A 193 -0.41 -14.59 -7.86
CA VAL A 193 0.20 -15.80 -7.27
C VAL A 193 0.46 -16.85 -8.34
N CYS A 194 -0.51 -17.12 -9.23
CA CYS A 194 -0.34 -18.07 -10.32
C CYS A 194 0.78 -17.64 -11.25
N SER A 195 0.76 -16.39 -11.72
CA SER A 195 1.77 -15.87 -12.66
C SER A 195 3.20 -15.92 -12.08
N LEU A 196 3.37 -15.48 -10.83
CA LEU A 196 4.68 -15.51 -10.17
C LEU A 196 5.15 -16.95 -9.89
N ARG A 197 4.24 -17.87 -9.60
CA ARG A 197 4.59 -19.29 -9.40
C ARG A 197 5.10 -19.91 -10.71
N GLU A 198 4.41 -19.68 -11.82
CA GLU A 198 4.85 -20.15 -13.15
C GLU A 198 6.25 -19.60 -13.49
N MET A 199 6.50 -18.32 -13.17
CA MET A 199 7.81 -17.70 -13.38
C MET A 199 8.92 -18.34 -12.53
N LEU A 200 8.64 -18.63 -11.26
CA LEU A 200 9.59 -19.31 -10.36
C LEU A 200 9.87 -20.75 -10.80
N GLU A 201 8.86 -21.46 -11.30
CA GLU A 201 9.02 -22.82 -11.84
C GLU A 201 9.88 -22.82 -13.10
N ALA A 202 9.62 -21.89 -14.03
CA ALA A 202 10.45 -21.69 -15.21
C ALA A 202 11.89 -21.34 -14.84
N TRP A 203 12.09 -20.46 -13.86
CA TRP A 203 13.41 -20.12 -13.35
C TRP A 203 14.15 -21.32 -12.75
N ALA A 204 13.46 -22.16 -11.98
CA ALA A 204 14.05 -23.37 -11.41
C ALA A 204 14.48 -24.36 -12.51
N GLN A 205 13.68 -24.53 -13.56
CA GLN A 205 14.02 -25.37 -14.71
C GLN A 205 15.23 -24.82 -15.47
N TYR A 206 15.25 -23.51 -15.71
CA TYR A 206 16.40 -22.83 -16.33
C TYR A 206 17.69 -23.04 -15.52
N GLN A 207 17.62 -22.93 -14.19
CA GLN A 207 18.76 -23.14 -13.30
C GLN A 207 19.29 -24.58 -13.31
N ALA A 208 18.41 -25.57 -13.50
CA ALA A 208 18.78 -26.98 -13.59
C ALA A 208 19.32 -27.37 -14.98
N GLY A 209 19.05 -26.57 -16.02
CA GLY A 209 19.43 -26.84 -17.40
C GLY A 209 20.79 -26.26 -17.82
N ASP A 210 21.06 -26.36 -19.12
CA ASP A 210 22.21 -25.71 -19.75
C ASP A 210 21.91 -24.22 -19.96
N ARG A 211 22.61 -23.36 -19.21
CA ARG A 211 22.43 -21.90 -19.17
C ARG A 211 23.21 -21.21 -20.29
N ALA A 212 23.19 -21.80 -21.49
CA ALA A 212 23.89 -21.29 -22.67
C ALA A 212 23.33 -19.95 -23.19
N VAL A 213 22.07 -19.65 -22.89
CA VAL A 213 21.39 -18.39 -23.20
C VAL A 213 20.82 -17.74 -21.93
N GLY A 214 20.49 -16.46 -21.99
CA GLY A 214 19.84 -15.77 -20.87
C GLY A 214 18.41 -16.28 -20.63
N PHE A 215 17.90 -16.10 -19.41
CA PHE A 215 16.59 -16.61 -19.00
C PHE A 215 15.43 -16.14 -19.89
N ALA A 216 15.40 -14.87 -20.28
CA ALA A 216 14.35 -14.35 -21.18
C ALA A 216 14.36 -15.07 -22.53
N GLN A 217 15.54 -15.24 -23.14
CA GLN A 217 15.70 -15.97 -24.41
C GLN A 217 15.37 -17.45 -24.25
N TRP A 218 15.73 -18.04 -23.11
CA TRP A 218 15.36 -19.41 -22.79
C TRP A 218 13.83 -19.57 -22.70
N CYS A 219 13.13 -18.63 -22.04
CA CYS A 219 11.67 -18.63 -21.95
C CYS A 219 11.01 -18.55 -23.33
N GLU A 220 11.50 -17.67 -24.21
CA GLU A 220 11.01 -17.57 -25.60
C GLU A 220 11.15 -18.91 -26.35
N ALA A 221 12.28 -19.60 -26.20
CA ALA A 221 12.52 -20.90 -26.81
C ALA A 221 11.60 -22.01 -26.25
N GLN A 222 11.17 -21.89 -24.99
CA GLN A 222 10.20 -22.79 -24.35
C GLN A 222 8.73 -22.36 -24.54
N ALA A 223 8.47 -21.31 -25.33
CA ALA A 223 7.14 -20.71 -25.50
C ALA A 223 6.49 -20.24 -24.19
N HIS A 224 7.29 -19.84 -23.20
CA HIS A 224 6.82 -19.14 -22.02
C HIS A 224 6.71 -17.64 -22.29
N GLU A 225 5.54 -17.06 -22.04
CA GLU A 225 5.31 -15.61 -22.14
C GLU A 225 5.17 -14.99 -20.74
N PHE A 226 6.23 -14.33 -20.29
CA PHE A 226 6.23 -13.56 -19.04
C PHE A 226 6.28 -12.06 -19.31
N ARG A 227 5.55 -11.28 -18.53
CA ARG A 227 5.66 -9.81 -18.54
C ARG A 227 6.88 -9.39 -17.74
N PHE A 228 8.02 -9.28 -18.40
CA PHE A 228 9.20 -8.68 -17.80
C PHE A 228 9.06 -7.14 -17.77
N LEU A 229 9.43 -6.52 -16.65
CA LEU A 229 9.65 -5.07 -16.60
C LEU A 229 10.90 -4.76 -17.44
N LYS A 230 10.72 -4.07 -18.58
CA LYS A 230 11.84 -3.66 -19.43
C LYS A 230 12.64 -2.55 -18.74
N SER A 231 13.88 -2.83 -18.35
CA SER A 231 14.85 -1.80 -17.97
C SER A 231 15.34 -1.05 -19.22
N TYR A 232 15.17 0.27 -19.25
CA TYR A 232 15.82 1.14 -20.23
C TYR A 232 17.12 1.66 -19.62
N TYR A 233 18.26 1.12 -20.04
CA TYR A 233 19.55 1.70 -19.71
C TYR A 233 19.80 2.90 -20.61
N TYR A 234 19.89 4.10 -20.03
CA TYR A 234 20.44 5.25 -20.73
C TYR A 234 21.95 5.07 -20.83
N THR A 235 22.46 4.90 -22.04
CA THR A 235 23.90 5.01 -22.31
C THR A 235 24.30 6.47 -22.21
N GLU A 236 25.31 6.79 -21.37
CA GLU A 236 25.96 8.10 -21.31
C GLU A 236 26.62 8.50 -22.65
#